data_AF-A0A5M3M838-F1
#
_entry.id   AF-A0A5M3M838-F1
#
_cell.length_a   1.000
_cell.length_b   1.000
_cell.length_c   1.000
_cell.angle_alpha   90.00
_cell.angle_beta   90.00
_cell.angle_gamma   90.00
#
_symmetry.space_group_name_H-M   'P 1'
#
loop_
_entity.id
_entity.type
_entity.pdbx_description
1 polymer ?
#
loop_
_entity_poly.entity_id
_entity_poly.type
_entity_poly.pdbx_seq_one_letter_code
_entity_poly.pdbx_strand_id
1 'polypeptide(L)'
;FITICSKLKDDIVSVYPHLVDTESSVPPALPYIHSIYLFLATSIPLSFIPTIWDATKDTIWELSGDLQEHQRTINDLYKLYGWERGITRIQLHPHIRSCIQQGCKREGELQQQSTEEVIVFTLTSSIQRAKATSLYCPSCKVTYTDNYYIHQGAQLRTYYDHMPQYIKMNEHHFVETRIAEKWTSSMV
;
A
#
# COMPACT_ATOMS: atom_id res chain seq x y z
N PHE A 1 -0.47 0.38 -18.65
CA PHE A 1 -1.72 0.38 -17.86
C PHE A 1 -1.72 -0.74 -16.81
N ILE A 2 -1.79 -2.02 -17.23
CA ILE A 2 -1.89 -3.20 -16.32
C ILE A 2 -0.79 -3.20 -15.25
N THR A 3 0.49 -3.09 -15.66
CA THR A 3 1.64 -3.08 -14.74
C THR A 3 1.59 -1.95 -13.71
N ILE A 4 1.04 -0.79 -14.07
CA ILE A 4 0.91 0.34 -13.13
C ILE A 4 -0.24 0.06 -12.16
N CYS A 5 -1.39 -0.40 -12.67
CA CYS A 5 -2.56 -0.69 -11.84
C CYS A 5 -2.30 -1.81 -10.82
N SER A 6 -1.54 -2.85 -11.20
CA SER A 6 -1.21 -3.93 -10.27
C SER A 6 -0.38 -3.45 -9.07
N LYS A 7 0.30 -2.30 -9.18
CA LYS A 7 1.03 -1.63 -8.10
C LYS A 7 0.19 -0.65 -7.28
N LEU A 8 -1.02 -0.35 -7.72
CA LEU A 8 -1.92 0.61 -7.08
C LEU A 8 -2.99 -0.06 -6.23
N LYS A 9 -3.04 -1.40 -6.12
CA LYS A 9 -4.15 -2.13 -5.49
C LYS A 9 -4.48 -1.60 -4.09
N ASP A 10 -3.50 -1.52 -3.20
CA ASP A 10 -3.73 -1.04 -1.82
C ASP A 10 -4.17 0.43 -1.79
N ASP A 11 -3.60 1.27 -2.67
CA ASP A 11 -3.99 2.68 -2.77
C ASP A 11 -5.41 2.83 -3.35
N ILE A 12 -5.83 1.96 -4.28
CA ILE A 12 -7.20 1.92 -4.81
C ILE A 12 -8.17 1.48 -3.71
N VAL A 13 -7.86 0.38 -3.00
CA VAL A 13 -8.70 -0.10 -1.88
C VAL A 13 -8.86 0.98 -0.82
N SER A 14 -7.80 1.72 -0.50
CA SER A 14 -7.82 2.75 0.55
C SER A 14 -8.88 3.83 0.36
N VAL A 15 -9.39 4.00 -0.88
CA VAL A 15 -10.46 4.95 -1.20
C VAL A 15 -11.85 4.38 -0.91
N TYR A 16 -11.99 3.05 -0.87
CA TYR A 16 -13.26 2.39 -0.67
C TYR A 16 -13.65 2.34 0.82
N PRO A 17 -14.96 2.44 1.14
CA PRO A 17 -15.43 2.22 2.49
C PRO A 17 -15.15 0.80 2.96
N HIS A 18 -14.79 0.63 4.23
CA HIS A 18 -14.57 -0.66 4.91
C HIS A 18 -15.74 -1.68 4.86
N LEU A 19 -16.89 -1.28 4.34
CA LEU A 19 -18.06 -2.15 4.13
C LEU A 19 -17.98 -2.93 2.81
N VAL A 20 -17.09 -2.51 1.90
CA VAL A 20 -16.86 -3.19 0.62
C VAL A 20 -15.80 -4.26 0.85
N ASP A 21 -16.11 -5.50 0.51
CA ASP A 21 -15.15 -6.60 0.54
C ASP A 21 -14.21 -6.50 -0.67
N THR A 22 -13.04 -5.90 -0.45
CA THR A 22 -11.97 -5.75 -1.44
C THR A 22 -10.92 -6.86 -1.35
N GLU A 23 -10.99 -7.69 -0.31
CA GLU A 23 -10.14 -8.87 -0.13
C GLU A 23 -10.58 -9.99 -1.09
N SER A 24 -11.89 -10.26 -1.16
CA SER A 24 -12.45 -11.33 -1.99
C SER A 24 -12.92 -10.85 -3.36
N SER A 25 -13.13 -9.55 -3.56
CA SER A 25 -13.70 -9.01 -4.80
C SER A 25 -12.96 -7.78 -5.32
N VAL A 26 -12.87 -7.69 -6.65
CA VAL A 26 -12.23 -6.55 -7.32
C VAL A 26 -13.11 -5.32 -7.19
N PRO A 27 -12.55 -4.14 -6.85
CA PRO A 27 -13.33 -2.91 -6.79
C PRO A 27 -14.06 -2.63 -8.11
N PRO A 28 -15.37 -2.31 -8.06
CA PRO A 28 -16.22 -2.26 -9.25
C PRO A 28 -15.79 -1.14 -10.21
N ALA A 29 -15.30 -0.03 -9.67
CA ALA A 29 -14.84 1.13 -10.43
C ALA A 29 -13.41 1.52 -10.05
N LEU A 30 -12.75 2.25 -10.92
CA LEU A 30 -11.48 2.89 -10.56
C LEU A 30 -11.76 4.29 -10.01
N PRO A 31 -11.19 4.70 -8.85
CA PRO A 31 -11.37 6.06 -8.37
C PRO A 31 -10.84 7.11 -9.37
N TYR A 32 -11.46 8.29 -9.36
CA TYR A 32 -11.17 9.34 -10.33
C TYR A 32 -9.71 9.82 -10.30
N ILE A 33 -9.11 9.89 -9.10
CA ILE A 33 -7.71 10.33 -8.94
C ILE A 33 -6.73 9.35 -9.59
N HIS A 34 -6.98 8.04 -9.47
CA HIS A 34 -6.20 7.00 -10.16
C HIS A 34 -6.41 7.06 -11.66
N SER A 35 -7.63 7.40 -12.11
CA SER A 35 -7.93 7.55 -13.54
C SER A 35 -7.13 8.70 -14.16
N ILE A 36 -7.02 9.85 -13.47
CA ILE A 36 -6.17 10.98 -13.90
C ILE A 36 -4.70 10.55 -13.95
N TYR A 37 -4.21 9.87 -12.91
CA TYR A 37 -2.82 9.41 -12.87
C TYR A 37 -2.51 8.47 -14.04
N LEU A 38 -3.39 7.51 -14.33
CA LEU A 38 -3.21 6.58 -15.44
C LEU A 38 -3.28 7.29 -16.79
N PHE A 39 -4.19 8.25 -16.97
CA PHE A 39 -4.21 9.10 -18.18
C PHE A 39 -2.86 9.77 -18.41
N LEU A 40 -2.29 10.41 -17.39
CA LEU A 40 -0.98 11.08 -17.50
C LEU A 40 0.16 10.10 -17.72
N ALA A 41 0.17 8.99 -16.97
CA ALA A 41 1.26 8.02 -16.98
C ALA A 41 1.29 7.15 -18.25
N THR A 42 0.15 6.97 -18.92
CA THR A 42 0.03 6.08 -20.09
C THR A 42 -0.36 6.79 -21.38
N SER A 43 -0.73 8.07 -21.31
CA SER A 43 -1.30 8.85 -22.42
C SER A 43 -2.60 8.26 -23.02
N ILE A 44 -3.25 7.31 -22.32
CA ILE A 44 -4.54 6.76 -22.70
C ILE A 44 -5.62 7.79 -22.33
N PRO A 45 -6.49 8.24 -23.26
CA PRO A 45 -7.47 9.28 -22.96
C PRO A 45 -8.37 8.91 -21.78
N LEU A 46 -8.68 9.88 -20.92
CA LEU A 46 -9.41 9.66 -19.67
C LEU A 46 -10.76 8.96 -19.87
N SER A 47 -11.43 9.19 -21.01
CA SER A 47 -12.69 8.55 -21.37
C SER A 47 -12.58 7.04 -21.60
N PHE A 48 -11.40 6.52 -21.95
CA PHE A 48 -11.17 5.08 -22.17
C PHE A 48 -10.72 4.35 -20.90
N ILE A 49 -10.26 5.08 -19.88
CA ILE A 49 -9.74 4.48 -18.63
C ILE A 49 -10.77 3.56 -17.95
N PRO A 50 -12.06 3.95 -17.77
CA PRO A 50 -13.06 3.07 -17.17
C PRO A 50 -13.28 1.80 -17.99
N THR A 51 -13.37 1.91 -19.31
CA THR A 51 -13.56 0.75 -20.21
C THR A 51 -12.39 -0.23 -20.14
N ILE A 52 -11.16 0.29 -20.07
CA ILE A 52 -9.96 -0.56 -19.94
C ILE A 52 -9.90 -1.19 -18.55
N TRP A 53 -10.26 -0.46 -17.49
CA TRP A 53 -10.39 -1.02 -16.15
C TRP A 53 -11.40 -2.18 -16.16
N ASP A 54 -12.61 -1.97 -16.67
CA ASP A 54 -13.63 -3.02 -16.73
C ASP A 54 -13.18 -4.27 -17.49
N ALA A 55 -12.40 -4.09 -18.56
CA ALA A 55 -11.87 -5.21 -19.34
C ALA A 55 -10.68 -5.94 -18.68
N THR A 56 -9.97 -5.31 -17.74
CA THR A 56 -8.68 -5.83 -17.23
C THR A 56 -8.60 -5.97 -15.70
N LYS A 57 -9.60 -5.51 -14.96
CA LYS A 57 -9.57 -5.43 -13.48
C LYS A 57 -9.35 -6.77 -12.81
N ASP A 58 -9.99 -7.84 -13.29
CA ASP A 58 -9.82 -9.19 -12.73
C ASP A 58 -8.39 -9.70 -12.92
N THR A 59 -7.86 -9.58 -14.13
CA THR A 59 -6.46 -9.92 -14.43
C THR A 59 -5.50 -9.09 -13.58
N ILE A 60 -5.74 -7.78 -13.45
CA ILE A 60 -4.93 -6.90 -12.60
C ILE A 60 -4.96 -7.39 -11.15
N TRP A 61 -6.12 -7.77 -10.62
CA TRP A 61 -6.30 -8.21 -9.24
C TRP A 61 -5.64 -9.55 -8.94
N GLU A 62 -5.67 -10.48 -9.90
CA GLU A 62 -5.03 -11.80 -9.79
C GLU A 62 -3.50 -11.74 -9.94
N LEU A 63 -2.97 -10.73 -10.66
CA LEU A 63 -1.53 -10.54 -10.81
C LEU A 63 -0.87 -10.32 -9.44
N SER A 64 -0.29 -11.38 -8.91
CA SER A 64 0.47 -11.43 -7.68
C SER A 64 1.95 -11.42 -8.06
N GLY A 65 2.61 -10.27 -7.95
CA GLY A 65 4.05 -10.23 -8.22
C GLY A 65 4.65 -8.87 -8.51
N ASP A 66 5.94 -8.80 -8.22
CA ASP A 66 6.83 -7.75 -8.68
C ASP A 66 7.18 -8.03 -10.14
N LEU A 67 6.36 -7.53 -11.08
CA LEU A 67 6.76 -7.41 -12.48
C LEU A 67 7.98 -6.49 -12.51
N GLN A 68 9.17 -7.09 -12.46
CA GLN A 68 10.44 -6.36 -12.35
C GLN A 68 10.78 -5.58 -13.63
N GLU A 69 10.09 -5.89 -14.72
CA GLU A 69 10.25 -5.16 -15.98
C GLU A 69 9.83 -3.69 -15.82
N HIS A 70 10.69 -2.78 -16.26
CA HIS A 70 10.46 -1.33 -16.30
C HIS A 70 10.37 -0.61 -14.94
N GLN A 71 10.90 -1.18 -13.86
CA GLN A 71 10.84 -0.59 -12.52
C GLN A 71 11.32 0.88 -12.47
N ARG A 72 12.42 1.21 -13.16
CA ARG A 72 12.95 2.60 -13.20
C ARG A 72 11.98 3.57 -13.87
N THR A 73 11.50 3.21 -15.06
CA THR A 73 10.52 4.02 -15.81
C THR A 73 9.24 4.23 -15.00
N ILE A 74 8.75 3.18 -14.33
CA ILE A 74 7.57 3.27 -13.46
C ILE A 74 7.83 4.22 -12.29
N ASN A 75 8.99 4.12 -11.62
CA ASN A 75 9.35 5.02 -10.52
C ASN A 75 9.32 6.49 -10.96
N ASP A 76 9.82 6.80 -12.16
CA ASP A 76 9.83 8.15 -12.69
C ASP A 76 8.41 8.67 -12.97
N LEU A 77 7.50 7.79 -13.43
CA LEU A 77 6.08 8.14 -13.58
C LEU A 77 5.41 8.50 -12.24
N TYR A 78 5.71 7.79 -11.16
CA TYR A 78 5.21 8.14 -9.83
C TYR A 78 5.73 9.50 -9.37
N LYS A 79 7.02 9.79 -9.59
CA LYS A 79 7.60 11.08 -9.25
C LYS A 79 6.97 12.23 -10.04
N LEU A 80 6.80 12.02 -11.34
CA LEU A 80 6.34 13.07 -12.26
C LEU A 80 4.84 13.35 -12.15
N TYR A 81 4.03 12.30 -11.98
CA TYR A 81 2.57 12.42 -12.04
C TYR A 81 1.84 11.96 -10.77
N GLY A 82 2.43 11.06 -9.99
CA GLY A 82 1.80 10.46 -8.82
C GLY A 82 1.87 11.34 -7.57
N TRP A 83 3.06 11.85 -7.25
CA TRP A 83 3.34 12.50 -5.95
C TRP A 83 2.47 13.71 -5.64
N GLU A 84 2.22 14.59 -6.60
CA GLU A 84 1.33 15.76 -6.42
C GLU A 84 -0.13 15.37 -6.19
N ARG A 85 -0.50 14.14 -6.56
CA ARG A 85 -1.85 13.57 -6.41
C ARG A 85 -1.94 12.66 -5.18
N GLY A 86 -0.90 12.63 -4.37
CA GLY A 86 -0.78 11.70 -3.25
C GLY A 86 -0.69 10.25 -3.69
N ILE A 87 -0.34 9.92 -4.94
CA ILE A 87 -0.16 8.53 -5.38
C ILE A 87 1.32 8.18 -5.29
N THR A 88 1.66 7.24 -4.41
CA THR A 88 3.03 6.79 -4.22
C THR A 88 3.22 5.35 -4.66
N ARG A 89 4.44 5.00 -5.04
CA ARG A 89 4.78 3.64 -5.47
C ARG A 89 4.79 2.67 -4.28
N ILE A 90 5.34 3.13 -3.16
CA ILE A 90 5.50 2.31 -1.96
C ILE A 90 4.32 2.62 -1.05
N GLN A 91 3.47 1.63 -0.88
CA GLN A 91 2.31 1.67 0.00
C GLN A 91 2.62 0.75 1.17
N LEU A 92 2.90 1.34 2.34
CA LEU A 92 3.15 0.64 3.58
C LEU A 92 1.80 0.40 4.25
N HIS A 93 1.18 -0.69 3.84
CA HIS A 93 -0.17 -1.06 4.24
C HIS A 93 -0.11 -2.33 5.09
N PRO A 94 -0.89 -2.45 6.17
CA PRO A 94 -0.95 -3.69 6.94
C PRO A 94 -1.34 -4.84 6.01
N HIS A 95 -0.61 -5.96 6.11
CA HIS A 95 -0.95 -7.21 5.41
C HIS A 95 -2.26 -7.84 5.91
N ILE A 96 -2.81 -7.30 7.02
CA ILE A 96 -4.04 -7.75 7.66
C ILE A 96 -5.15 -6.80 7.29
N ARG A 97 -6.17 -7.30 6.59
CA ARG A 97 -7.39 -6.55 6.23
C ARG A 97 -8.57 -6.88 7.14
N SER A 98 -8.53 -8.02 7.81
CA SER A 98 -9.56 -8.50 8.74
C SER A 98 -8.97 -8.70 10.15
N CYS A 99 -9.75 -8.49 11.21
CA CYS A 99 -9.19 -8.52 12.57
C CYS A 99 -8.69 -9.92 12.98
N ILE A 100 -7.41 -10.03 13.36
CA ILE A 100 -6.78 -11.31 13.78
C ILE A 100 -6.84 -11.58 15.29
N GLN A 101 -7.45 -10.70 16.08
CA GLN A 101 -7.50 -10.89 17.53
C GLN A 101 -8.45 -12.03 17.90
N GLN A 102 -7.97 -12.95 18.74
CA GLN A 102 -8.77 -14.06 19.24
C GLN A 102 -10.00 -13.54 19.99
N GLY A 103 -11.19 -14.01 19.61
CA GLY A 103 -12.46 -13.61 20.22
C GLY A 103 -13.03 -12.28 19.72
N CYS A 104 -12.41 -11.63 18.74
CA CYS A 104 -13.04 -10.48 18.07
C CYS A 104 -14.24 -10.93 17.23
N LYS A 105 -15.40 -10.28 17.43
CA LYS A 105 -16.65 -10.55 16.70
C LYS A 105 -16.84 -9.66 15.46
N ARG A 106 -15.80 -8.96 15.02
CA ARG A 106 -15.91 -8.08 13.84
C ARG A 106 -16.02 -8.94 12.60
N GLU A 107 -17.06 -8.68 11.81
CA GLU A 107 -17.20 -9.17 10.45
C GLU A 107 -16.80 -8.04 9.48
N GLY A 108 -16.14 -8.39 8.38
CA GLY A 108 -15.67 -7.46 7.36
C GLY A 108 -14.32 -6.79 7.64
N GLU A 109 -13.92 -5.92 6.71
CA GLU A 109 -12.59 -5.31 6.70
C GLU A 109 -12.39 -4.28 7.84
N LEU A 110 -11.14 -4.05 8.21
CA LEU A 110 -10.71 -3.04 9.16
C LEU A 110 -10.92 -1.64 8.59
N GLN A 111 -11.16 -0.66 9.47
CA GLN A 111 -11.35 0.73 9.07
C GLN A 111 -10.01 1.43 8.88
N GLN A 112 -9.83 2.17 7.79
CA GLN A 112 -8.68 3.06 7.69
C GLN A 112 -8.74 4.14 8.78
N GLN A 113 -7.71 4.22 9.61
CA GLN A 113 -7.60 5.17 10.71
C GLN A 113 -6.76 6.38 10.33
N SER A 114 -5.59 6.15 9.72
CA SER A 114 -4.73 7.22 9.23
C SER A 114 -3.99 6.80 7.97
N THR A 115 -3.66 7.78 7.15
CA THR A 115 -2.69 7.65 6.06
C THR A 115 -1.74 8.82 6.16
N GLU A 116 -0.46 8.51 6.31
CA GLU A 116 0.62 9.48 6.49
C GLU A 116 1.58 9.41 5.32
N GLU A 117 2.09 10.55 4.89
CA GLU A 117 3.21 10.59 3.96
C GLU A 117 4.51 10.34 4.72
N VAL A 118 5.31 9.41 4.20
CA VAL A 118 6.56 8.99 4.83
C VAL A 118 7.67 8.87 3.80
N ILE A 119 8.90 8.75 4.30
CA ILE A 119 10.11 8.60 3.51
C ILE A 119 10.61 7.16 3.66
N VAL A 120 10.89 6.51 2.53
CA VAL A 120 11.48 5.17 2.49
C VAL A 120 12.87 5.24 1.87
N PHE A 121 13.87 4.75 2.59
CA PHE A 121 15.21 4.52 2.06
C PHE A 121 15.23 3.18 1.33
N THR A 122 15.49 3.20 0.02
CA THR A 122 15.56 2.00 -0.83
C THR A 122 16.94 1.82 -1.45
N LEU A 123 17.35 0.57 -1.64
CA LEU A 123 18.69 0.24 -2.14
C LEU A 123 18.81 0.56 -3.64
N THR A 124 17.75 0.30 -4.41
CA THR A 124 17.75 0.40 -5.87
C THR A 124 17.33 1.76 -6.40
N SER A 125 16.50 2.48 -5.63
CA SER A 125 15.83 3.70 -6.09
C SER A 125 16.11 4.90 -5.18
N SER A 126 17.09 4.80 -4.28
CA SER A 126 17.43 5.83 -3.29
C SER A 126 16.21 6.18 -2.41
N ILE A 127 16.09 7.43 -2.00
CA ILE A 127 15.00 7.96 -1.17
C ILE A 127 13.71 8.05 -2.00
N GLN A 128 12.62 7.53 -1.45
CA GLN A 128 11.30 7.50 -2.09
C GLN A 128 10.24 8.07 -1.14
N ARG A 129 9.29 8.86 -1.69
CA ARG A 129 8.03 9.16 -0.98
C ARG A 129 7.13 7.93 -0.99
N ALA A 130 6.50 7.67 0.15
CA ALA A 130 5.61 6.55 0.38
C ALA A 130 4.40 7.00 1.19
N LYS A 131 3.40 6.14 1.25
CA LYS A 131 2.27 6.27 2.17
C LYS A 131 2.33 5.17 3.21
N ALA A 132 2.14 5.53 4.47
CA ALA A 132 1.92 4.58 5.55
C ALA A 132 0.46 4.66 6.00
N THR A 133 -0.25 3.56 5.85
CA THR A 133 -1.65 3.45 6.27
C THR A 133 -1.73 2.64 7.55
N SER A 134 -2.59 3.09 8.47
CA SER A 134 -2.99 2.31 9.64
C SER A 134 -4.46 1.92 9.55
N LEU A 135 -4.75 0.69 9.95
CA LEU A 135 -6.10 0.13 9.98
C LEU A 135 -6.54 -0.08 11.42
N TYR A 136 -7.82 0.08 11.69
CA TYR A 136 -8.39 0.06 13.03
C TYR A 136 -9.57 -0.89 13.10
N CYS A 137 -9.58 -1.71 14.14
CA CYS A 137 -10.72 -2.51 14.52
C CYS A 137 -11.51 -1.76 15.61
N PRO A 138 -12.70 -1.21 15.34
CA PRO A 138 -13.51 -0.56 16.38
C PRO A 138 -14.06 -1.55 17.42
N SER A 139 -14.14 -2.84 17.09
CA SER A 139 -14.67 -3.87 18.00
C SER A 139 -13.68 -4.23 19.12
N CYS A 140 -12.43 -4.55 18.76
CA CYS A 140 -11.38 -4.89 19.73
C CYS A 140 -10.41 -3.74 20.02
N LYS A 141 -10.60 -2.59 19.38
CA LYS A 141 -9.83 -1.35 19.57
C LYS A 141 -8.33 -1.54 19.32
N VAL A 142 -7.98 -2.27 18.27
CA VAL A 142 -6.60 -2.50 17.85
C VAL A 142 -6.31 -1.72 16.57
N THR A 143 -5.18 -1.03 16.55
CA THR A 143 -4.63 -0.37 15.37
C THR A 143 -3.52 -1.24 14.80
N TYR A 144 -3.67 -1.64 13.55
CA TYR A 144 -2.73 -2.39 12.75
C TYR A 144 -1.94 -1.43 11.87
N THR A 145 -0.63 -1.56 11.89
CA THR A 145 0.30 -0.90 10.97
C THR A 145 1.00 -1.96 10.12
N ASP A 146 1.82 -1.53 9.17
CA ASP A 146 2.63 -2.41 8.31
C ASP A 146 3.55 -3.36 9.11
N ASN A 147 4.19 -2.86 10.18
CA ASN A 147 5.22 -3.58 10.93
C ASN A 147 4.73 -4.23 12.24
N TYR A 148 3.68 -3.67 12.85
CA TYR A 148 3.19 -4.08 14.16
C TYR A 148 1.72 -3.69 14.35
N TYR A 149 1.11 -4.14 15.45
CA TYR A 149 -0.17 -3.63 15.94
C TYR A 149 -0.09 -3.14 17.39
N ILE A 150 -1.03 -2.29 17.79
CA ILE A 150 -1.13 -1.68 19.11
C ILE A 150 -2.58 -1.79 19.60
N HIS A 151 -2.78 -2.21 20.85
CA HIS A 151 -4.07 -2.13 21.54
C HIS A 151 -4.32 -0.71 22.05
N GLN A 152 -5.54 -0.21 21.97
CA GLN A 152 -5.88 1.14 22.44
C GLN A 152 -5.48 1.34 23.91
N GLY A 153 -4.70 2.39 24.17
CA GLY A 153 -4.19 2.71 25.51
C GLY A 153 -2.98 1.89 25.95
N ALA A 154 -2.55 0.91 25.16
CA ALA A 154 -1.29 0.19 25.40
C ALA A 154 -0.09 1.03 24.92
N GLN A 155 1.01 0.93 25.64
CA GLN A 155 2.31 1.48 25.21
C GLN A 155 3.17 0.45 24.46
N LEU A 156 2.80 -0.83 24.55
CA LEU A 156 3.55 -1.91 23.93
C LEU A 156 3.09 -2.11 22.47
N ARG A 157 4.07 -2.21 21.57
CA ARG A 157 3.88 -2.63 20.17
C ARG A 157 4.08 -4.14 20.10
N THR A 158 3.19 -4.84 19.40
CA THR A 158 3.36 -6.25 19.07
C THR A 158 3.70 -6.39 17.61
N TYR A 159 4.93 -6.80 17.33
CA TYR A 159 5.43 -7.02 15.96
C TYR A 159 4.91 -8.34 15.40
N TYR A 160 4.72 -8.39 14.09
CA TYR A 160 4.31 -9.61 13.40
C TYR A 160 5.44 -10.63 13.33
N ASP A 161 5.10 -11.90 13.16
CA ASP A 161 6.04 -13.03 13.15
C ASP A 161 6.81 -13.19 11.81
N HIS A 162 6.94 -12.12 11.05
CA HIS A 162 7.72 -12.11 9.81
C HIS A 162 8.50 -10.81 9.68
N MET A 163 9.63 -10.88 8.99
CA MET A 163 10.42 -9.70 8.67
C MET A 163 9.69 -8.88 7.59
N PRO A 164 9.32 -7.61 7.84
CA PRO A 164 8.68 -6.77 6.83
C PRO A 164 9.66 -6.45 5.70
N GLN A 165 9.15 -6.06 4.54
CA GLN A 165 10.00 -5.56 3.45
C GLN A 165 10.63 -4.19 3.80
N TYR A 166 9.91 -3.38 4.57
CA TYR A 166 10.32 -2.05 5.00
C TYR A 166 10.19 -1.95 6.52
N ILE A 167 11.30 -1.69 7.20
CA ILE A 167 11.35 -1.56 8.66
C ILE A 167 11.04 -0.11 9.04
N LYS A 168 10.06 0.08 9.92
CA LYS A 168 9.75 1.40 10.50
C LYS A 168 10.84 1.82 11.49
N MET A 169 11.59 2.87 11.16
CA MET A 169 12.61 3.43 12.06
C MET A 169 12.01 4.42 13.05
N ASN A 170 11.14 5.30 12.56
CA ASN A 170 10.36 6.24 13.36
C ASN A 170 9.03 6.53 12.68
N GLU A 171 8.28 7.54 13.13
CA GLU A 171 6.94 7.85 12.59
C GLU A 171 6.95 8.13 11.09
N HIS A 172 7.96 8.82 10.58
CA HIS A 172 8.02 9.30 9.18
C HIS A 172 9.09 8.63 8.32
N HIS A 173 9.89 7.72 8.87
CA HIS A 173 11.03 7.13 8.17
C HIS A 173 11.02 5.60 8.22
N PHE A 174 11.22 5.00 7.07
CA PHE A 174 11.30 3.56 6.86
C PHE A 174 12.55 3.21 6.06
N VAL A 175 13.08 2.01 6.28
CA VAL A 175 14.25 1.51 5.55
C VAL A 175 13.94 0.15 4.96
N GLU A 176 14.31 -0.09 3.71
CA GLU A 176 14.23 -1.42 3.10
C GLU A 176 15.09 -2.41 3.90
N THR A 177 14.54 -3.58 4.23
CA THR A 177 15.22 -4.58 5.07
C THR A 177 16.60 -4.95 4.54
N ARG A 178 16.76 -5.03 3.22
CA ARG A 178 18.05 -5.30 2.56
C ARG A 178 19.13 -4.25 2.83
N ILE A 179 18.74 -3.01 3.11
CA ILE A 179 19.69 -1.96 3.53
C ILE A 179 20.13 -2.22 4.97
N ALA A 180 19.18 -2.50 5.86
CA ALA A 180 19.47 -2.81 7.25
C ALA A 180 20.42 -4.03 7.36
N GLU A 181 20.15 -5.09 6.60
CA GLU A 181 21.02 -6.28 6.50
C GLU A 181 22.45 -5.93 6.05
N LYS A 182 22.59 -5.03 5.06
CA LYS A 182 23.91 -4.57 4.62
C LYS A 182 24.64 -3.78 5.68
N TRP A 183 23.94 -2.90 6.41
CA TRP A 183 24.52 -2.13 7.51
C TRP A 183 25.00 -3.06 8.63
N THR A 184 24.16 -4.00 9.07
CA THR A 184 24.53 -4.95 10.12
C THR A 184 25.70 -5.83 9.69
N SER A 185 25.75 -6.26 8.43
CA SER A 185 26.87 -7.06 7.91
C SER A 185 28.18 -6.28 7.81
N SER A 186 28.12 -4.95 7.71
CA SER A 186 29.29 -4.07 7.62
C SER A 186 29.80 -3.58 8.98
N MET A 187 29.05 -3.86 10.06
CA MET A 187 29.43 -3.57 11.45
C MET A 187 30.18 -4.74 12.12
N VAL A 188 30.42 -5.82 11.37
CA VAL A 188 31.21 -6.98 11.80
C VAL A 188 32.67 -6.82 11.37
#